data_AF-A0AB38CWS7-F1
#
_entry.id   AF-A0AB38CWS7-F1
#
_cell.length_a   1.000
_cell.length_b   1.000
_cell.length_c   1.000
_cell.angle_alpha   90.00
_cell.angle_beta   90.00
_cell.angle_gamma   90.00
#
_symmetry.space_group_name_H-M   'P 1'
#
loop_
_entity.id
_entity.type
_entity.pdbx_description
1 polymer ?
#
loop_
_entity_poly.entity_id
_entity_poly.type
_entity_poly.pdbx_seq_one_letter_code
_entity_poly.pdbx_strand_id
1 'polypeptide(L)'
;MLVSDVPTYADSLATLSKSRPLLAQALVLAERRRTERLAAYLDGARLRGLEQLFAYLEAAVAAYAEIPSLSGIGFLIERVHADYKTALEATLSGYQGVAADAMRDVMEIECLLMDFAANRGNSDEWLHSDEKLRKRKYVPVRVRERLQECGVEPFSNDDFEPIDYKAHSESLHVNPGQRLSTRGPDPLDEPFPLYGDFGFMEMFEHGDRILLAIELLRIIALGVPDGYEPIGPRDKFNDAHARTHQNQVMMFGFVEGPSVLRERLGREPTAAELLGYVKDEITSKSRPFGPKAEGSN
;
A
#
# COMPACT_ATOMS: atom_id res chain seq x y z
N MET A 1 -37.86 -18.29 19.94
CA MET A 1 -37.37 -16.95 20.29
C MET A 1 -37.30 -16.15 19.01
N LEU A 2 -38.15 -15.13 18.87
CA LEU A 2 -38.08 -14.20 17.74
C LEU A 2 -36.78 -13.41 17.91
N VAL A 3 -35.90 -13.52 16.92
CA VAL A 3 -34.77 -12.60 16.79
C VAL A 3 -35.40 -11.22 16.66
N SER A 4 -35.20 -10.36 17.67
CA SER A 4 -35.60 -8.96 17.57
C SER A 4 -34.96 -8.38 16.31
N ASP A 5 -35.75 -7.76 15.43
CA ASP A 5 -35.22 -7.06 14.26
C ASP A 5 -34.14 -6.09 14.72
N VAL A 6 -32.88 -6.42 14.40
CA VAL A 6 -31.75 -5.53 14.65
C VAL A 6 -31.92 -4.34 13.71
N PRO A 7 -32.04 -3.09 14.22
CA PRO A 7 -32.20 -1.92 13.37
C PRO A 7 -31.07 -1.84 12.34
N THR A 8 -31.37 -1.34 11.14
CA THR A 8 -30.31 -1.14 10.14
C THR A 8 -29.28 -0.12 10.65
N TYR A 9 -28.08 -0.13 10.07
CA TYR A 9 -27.06 0.87 10.41
C TYR A 9 -27.57 2.29 10.18
N ALA A 10 -28.28 2.53 9.06
CA ALA A 10 -28.88 3.81 8.74
C ALA A 10 -29.91 4.25 9.80
N ASP A 11 -30.78 3.35 10.27
CA ASP A 11 -31.78 3.64 11.31
C ASP A 11 -31.10 3.97 12.66
N SER A 12 -30.06 3.20 12.99
CA SER A 12 -29.26 3.42 14.21
C SER A 12 -28.55 4.76 14.16
N LEU A 13 -27.97 5.12 13.01
CA LEU A 13 -27.27 6.39 12.80
C LEU A 13 -28.23 7.59 12.81
N ALA A 14 -29.43 7.44 12.25
CA ALA A 14 -30.48 8.46 12.34
C ALA A 14 -30.93 8.68 13.80
N THR A 15 -31.05 7.60 14.58
CA THR A 15 -31.36 7.67 16.02
C THR A 15 -30.22 8.31 16.82
N LEU A 16 -28.97 7.96 16.49
CA LEU A 16 -27.78 8.56 17.09
C LEU A 16 -27.71 10.05 16.80
N SER A 17 -28.02 10.48 15.57
CA SER A 17 -28.00 11.89 15.16
C SER A 17 -28.95 12.75 15.98
N LYS A 18 -30.08 12.19 16.42
CA LYS A 18 -31.05 12.89 17.29
C LYS A 18 -30.58 12.99 18.74
N SER A 19 -29.90 11.96 19.26
CA SER A 19 -29.57 11.87 20.69
C SER A 19 -28.14 12.32 21.03
N ARG A 20 -27.18 12.13 20.12
CA ARG A 20 -25.73 12.31 20.30
C ARG A 20 -25.11 12.87 19.00
N PRO A 21 -25.50 14.09 18.59
CA PRO A 21 -25.18 14.62 17.26
C PRO A 21 -23.67 14.74 16.99
N LEU A 22 -22.84 15.06 17.99
CA LEU A 22 -21.39 15.17 17.80
C LEU A 22 -20.73 13.83 17.48
N LEU A 23 -21.19 12.74 18.10
CA LEU A 23 -20.71 11.39 17.79
C LEU A 23 -21.23 10.94 16.43
N ALA A 24 -22.47 11.28 16.11
CA ALA A 24 -23.08 10.97 14.83
C ALA A 24 -22.37 11.65 13.66
N GLN A 25 -21.87 12.89 13.81
CA GLN A 25 -21.18 13.61 12.74
C GLN A 25 -20.01 12.82 12.13
N ALA A 26 -19.18 12.20 12.97
CA ALA A 26 -18.05 11.40 12.50
C ALA A 26 -18.52 10.17 11.70
N LEU A 27 -19.54 9.47 12.20
CA LEU A 27 -20.08 8.26 11.58
C LEU A 27 -20.86 8.56 10.29
N VAL A 28 -21.62 9.65 10.25
CA VAL A 28 -22.33 10.12 9.04
C VAL A 28 -21.35 10.47 7.93
N LEU A 29 -20.25 11.16 8.26
CA LEU A 29 -19.24 11.49 7.26
C LEU A 29 -18.57 10.23 6.70
N ALA A 30 -18.17 9.31 7.57
CA ALA A 30 -17.57 8.04 7.16
C ALA A 30 -18.53 7.22 6.28
N GLU A 31 -19.80 7.08 6.69
CA GLU A 31 -20.81 6.34 5.93
C GLU A 31 -21.07 6.93 4.54
N ARG A 32 -21.18 8.26 4.46
CA ARG A 32 -21.33 8.96 3.19
C ARG A 32 -20.15 8.65 2.27
N ARG A 33 -18.92 8.78 2.78
CA ARG A 33 -17.69 8.50 2.01
C ARG A 33 -17.61 7.06 1.55
N ARG A 34 -17.88 6.09 2.44
CA ARG A 34 -17.91 4.68 2.09
C ARG A 34 -18.86 4.40 0.95
N THR A 35 -20.07 4.95 1.03
CA THR A 35 -21.10 4.78 0.00
C THR A 35 -20.67 5.40 -1.32
N GLU A 36 -20.23 6.65 -1.31
CA GLU A 36 -19.83 7.40 -2.51
C GLU A 36 -18.60 6.77 -3.19
N ARG A 37 -17.55 6.46 -2.41
CA ARG A 37 -16.32 5.85 -2.93
C ARG A 37 -16.57 4.43 -3.40
N LEU A 38 -17.32 3.61 -2.66
CA LEU A 38 -17.68 2.26 -3.12
C LEU A 38 -18.42 2.33 -4.45
N ALA A 39 -19.43 3.20 -4.58
CA ALA A 39 -20.16 3.38 -5.83
C ALA A 39 -19.23 3.82 -6.98
N ALA A 40 -18.27 4.72 -6.72
CA ALA A 40 -17.32 5.19 -7.72
C ALA A 40 -16.32 4.11 -8.19
N TYR A 41 -15.95 3.17 -7.32
CA TYR A 41 -14.93 2.16 -7.62
C TYR A 41 -15.48 0.75 -7.85
N LEU A 42 -16.79 0.52 -7.67
CA LEU A 42 -17.42 -0.82 -7.70
C LEU A 42 -17.02 -1.63 -8.94
N ASP A 43 -17.15 -1.00 -10.11
CA ASP A 43 -16.82 -1.59 -11.41
C ASP A 43 -15.43 -1.17 -11.92
N GLY A 44 -14.59 -0.62 -11.04
CA GLY A 44 -13.27 -0.08 -11.36
C GLY A 44 -12.15 -1.13 -11.37
N ALA A 45 -11.01 -0.77 -11.97
CA ALA A 45 -9.82 -1.62 -11.96
C ALA A 45 -9.28 -1.86 -10.54
N ARG A 46 -9.39 -0.86 -9.65
CA ARG A 46 -8.85 -0.93 -8.28
C ARG A 46 -9.46 -2.07 -7.47
N LEU A 47 -10.80 -2.15 -7.35
CA LEU A 47 -11.42 -3.23 -6.57
C LEU A 47 -11.19 -4.62 -7.21
N ARG A 48 -11.18 -4.71 -8.55
CA ARG A 48 -10.82 -5.96 -9.24
C ARG A 48 -9.38 -6.41 -8.98
N GLY A 49 -8.44 -5.47 -8.96
CA GLY A 49 -7.04 -5.75 -8.67
C GLY A 49 -6.84 -6.17 -7.21
N LEU A 50 -7.52 -5.49 -6.27
CA LEU A 50 -7.48 -5.87 -4.85
C LEU A 50 -8.11 -7.24 -4.60
N GLU A 51 -9.23 -7.58 -5.23
CA GLU A 51 -9.82 -8.91 -5.12
C GLU A 51 -8.83 -10.00 -5.54
N GLN A 52 -8.10 -9.78 -6.65
CA GLN A 52 -7.07 -10.71 -7.10
C GLN A 52 -5.89 -10.78 -6.13
N LEU A 53 -5.47 -9.67 -5.54
CA LEU A 53 -4.45 -9.65 -4.49
C LEU A 53 -4.89 -10.46 -3.26
N PHE A 54 -6.12 -10.27 -2.79
CA PHE A 54 -6.65 -10.99 -1.62
C PHE A 54 -6.66 -12.49 -1.86
N ALA A 55 -7.20 -12.93 -3.00
CA ALA A 55 -7.16 -14.33 -3.40
C ALA A 55 -5.73 -14.89 -3.48
N TYR A 56 -4.78 -14.08 -3.95
CA TYR A 56 -3.36 -14.46 -4.01
C TYR A 56 -2.76 -14.64 -2.62
N LEU A 57 -3.01 -13.71 -1.69
CA LEU A 57 -2.51 -13.77 -0.32
C LEU A 57 -3.06 -14.99 0.41
N GLU A 58 -4.36 -15.30 0.24
CA GLU A 58 -4.97 -16.51 0.80
C GLU A 58 -4.32 -17.78 0.25
N ALA A 59 -4.10 -17.85 -1.06
CA ALA A 59 -3.41 -18.97 -1.69
C ALA A 59 -1.93 -19.06 -1.26
N ALA A 60 -1.27 -17.93 -1.02
CA ALA A 60 0.10 -17.87 -0.55
C ALA A 60 0.26 -18.41 0.88
N VAL A 61 -0.69 -18.10 1.77
CA VAL A 61 -0.75 -18.68 3.12
C VAL A 61 -0.83 -20.21 3.05
N ALA A 62 -1.74 -20.74 2.21
CA ALA A 62 -1.88 -22.17 2.01
C ALA A 62 -0.58 -22.79 1.43
N ALA A 63 0.03 -22.15 0.44
CA ALA A 63 1.27 -22.63 -0.17
C ALA A 63 2.45 -22.62 0.82
N TYR A 64 2.55 -21.61 1.70
CA TYR A 64 3.60 -21.53 2.71
C TYR A 64 3.46 -22.61 3.78
N ALA A 65 2.23 -22.97 4.15
CA ALA A 65 1.97 -24.03 5.13
C ALA A 65 2.53 -25.39 4.67
N GLU A 66 2.51 -25.67 3.37
CA GLU A 66 3.00 -26.92 2.78
C GLU A 66 4.52 -26.98 2.59
N ILE A 67 5.23 -25.85 2.74
CA ILE A 67 6.69 -25.76 2.55
C ILE A 67 7.36 -25.64 3.93
N PRO A 68 8.04 -26.70 4.43
CA PRO A 68 8.55 -26.71 5.81
C PRO A 68 9.49 -25.56 6.18
N SER A 69 10.27 -25.04 5.23
CA SER A 69 11.18 -23.91 5.45
C SER A 69 10.47 -22.54 5.47
N LEU A 70 9.21 -22.47 5.05
CA LEU A 70 8.42 -21.23 4.97
C LEU A 70 7.23 -21.21 5.92
N SER A 71 6.77 -22.38 6.39
CA SER A 71 5.57 -22.48 7.24
C SER A 71 5.65 -21.62 8.50
N GLY A 72 6.83 -21.50 9.12
CA GLY A 72 7.05 -20.67 10.30
C GLY A 72 6.85 -19.17 10.09
N ILE A 73 6.96 -18.67 8.85
CA ILE A 73 6.75 -17.25 8.49
C ILE A 73 5.42 -16.99 7.77
N GLY A 74 4.59 -18.02 7.53
CA GLY A 74 3.30 -17.86 6.83
C GLY A 74 2.34 -16.87 7.49
N PHE A 75 2.40 -16.74 8.82
CA PHE A 75 1.58 -15.78 9.57
C PHE A 75 1.85 -14.31 9.19
N LEU A 76 3.03 -13.99 8.63
CA LEU A 76 3.31 -12.65 8.11
C LEU A 76 2.40 -12.31 6.94
N ILE A 77 2.10 -13.28 6.07
CA ILE A 77 1.17 -13.12 4.94
C ILE A 77 -0.27 -12.97 5.45
N GLU A 78 -0.65 -13.71 6.50
CA GLU A 78 -1.95 -13.53 7.16
C GLU A 78 -2.11 -12.13 7.74
N ARG A 79 -1.05 -11.59 8.35
CA ARG A 79 -1.04 -10.21 8.86
C ARG A 79 -1.16 -9.19 7.74
N VAL A 80 -0.42 -9.35 6.65
CA VAL A 80 -0.57 -8.51 5.45
C VAL A 80 -2.02 -8.52 4.99
N HIS A 81 -2.66 -9.68 4.87
CA HIS A 81 -4.06 -9.77 4.47
C HIS A 81 -5.01 -9.02 5.41
N ALA A 82 -4.76 -9.05 6.72
CA ALA A 82 -5.54 -8.28 7.71
C ALA A 82 -5.29 -6.76 7.59
N ASP A 83 -4.06 -6.34 7.34
CA ASP A 83 -3.70 -4.93 7.17
C ASP A 83 -4.30 -4.36 5.87
N TYR A 84 -4.36 -5.13 4.79
CA TYR A 84 -5.08 -4.75 3.57
C TYR A 84 -6.59 -4.55 3.80
N LYS A 85 -7.23 -5.38 4.63
CA LYS A 85 -8.65 -5.18 5.00
C LYS A 85 -8.85 -3.86 5.73
N THR A 86 -7.94 -3.55 6.66
CA THR A 86 -7.95 -2.29 7.41
C THR A 86 -7.73 -1.10 6.48
N ALA A 87 -6.74 -1.17 5.59
CA ALA A 87 -6.45 -0.11 4.64
C ALA A 87 -7.58 0.12 3.65
N LEU A 88 -8.23 -0.93 3.15
CA LEU A 88 -9.40 -0.79 2.26
C LEU A 88 -10.55 -0.06 2.96
N GLU A 89 -10.94 -0.48 4.16
CA GLU A 89 -12.03 0.16 4.91
C GLU A 89 -11.69 1.62 5.25
N ALA A 90 -10.46 1.89 5.70
CA ALA A 90 -10.01 3.23 6.01
C ALA A 90 -9.97 4.13 4.76
N THR A 91 -9.52 3.59 3.62
CA THR A 91 -9.51 4.28 2.34
C THR A 91 -10.93 4.61 1.88
N LEU A 92 -11.88 3.68 1.96
CA LEU A 92 -13.27 3.96 1.58
C LEU A 92 -13.96 4.94 2.54
N SER A 93 -13.61 4.91 3.82
CA SER A 93 -14.15 5.81 4.85
C SER A 93 -13.55 7.22 4.83
N GLY A 94 -12.46 7.42 4.10
CA GLY A 94 -11.68 8.66 4.09
C GLY A 94 -10.98 8.92 5.40
N TYR A 95 -10.16 7.95 5.81
CA TYR A 95 -9.21 8.03 6.90
C TYR A 95 -7.83 7.61 6.37
N GLN A 96 -7.24 8.43 5.49
CA GLN A 96 -5.96 8.09 4.84
C GLN A 96 -4.83 7.86 5.85
N GLY A 97 -4.84 8.54 7.01
CA GLY A 97 -3.84 8.29 8.06
C GLY A 97 -3.94 6.88 8.66
N VAL A 98 -5.14 6.32 8.77
CA VAL A 98 -5.35 4.94 9.25
C VAL A 98 -4.95 3.94 8.16
N ALA A 99 -5.24 4.24 6.90
CA ALA A 99 -4.77 3.43 5.77
C ALA A 99 -3.24 3.41 5.72
N ALA A 100 -2.59 4.56 5.88
CA ALA A 100 -1.14 4.70 5.92
C ALA A 100 -0.50 3.91 7.08
N ASP A 101 -1.06 3.98 8.29
CA ASP A 101 -0.57 3.17 9.42
C ASP A 101 -0.63 1.65 9.12
N ALA A 102 -1.72 1.18 8.49
CA ALA A 102 -1.84 -0.23 8.10
C ALA A 102 -0.86 -0.61 6.97
N MET A 103 -0.66 0.27 5.99
CA MET A 103 0.30 0.05 4.90
C MET A 103 1.75 0.14 5.33
N ARG A 104 2.04 0.88 6.40
CA ARG A 104 3.33 0.83 7.06
C ARG A 104 3.63 -0.56 7.63
N ASP A 105 2.67 -1.22 8.27
CA ASP A 105 2.87 -2.59 8.76
C ASP A 105 3.16 -3.56 7.59
N VAL A 106 2.46 -3.40 6.46
CA VAL A 106 2.76 -4.15 5.22
C VAL A 106 4.16 -3.84 4.69
N MET A 107 4.58 -2.57 4.67
CA MET A 107 5.92 -2.15 4.28
C MET A 107 7.01 -2.78 5.18
N GLU A 108 6.78 -2.88 6.49
CA GLU A 108 7.72 -3.53 7.39
C GLU A 108 7.80 -5.05 7.12
N ILE A 109 6.67 -5.68 6.80
CA ILE A 109 6.62 -7.10 6.45
C ILE A 109 7.27 -7.38 5.09
N GLU A 110 7.00 -6.59 4.05
CA GLU A 110 7.63 -6.78 2.74
C GLU A 110 9.16 -6.66 2.84
N CYS A 111 9.67 -5.69 3.63
CA CYS A 111 11.10 -5.56 3.89
C CYS A 111 11.66 -6.82 4.55
N LEU A 112 10.97 -7.37 5.55
CA LEU A 112 11.41 -8.59 6.23
C LEU A 112 11.43 -9.79 5.27
N LEU A 113 10.39 -9.98 4.45
CA LEU A 113 10.33 -11.08 3.50
C LEU A 113 11.42 -10.97 2.43
N MET A 114 11.66 -9.76 1.91
CA MET A 114 12.76 -9.51 0.97
C MET A 114 14.12 -9.78 1.60
N ASP A 115 14.33 -9.41 2.86
CA ASP A 115 15.58 -9.69 3.58
C ASP A 115 15.79 -11.18 3.81
N PHE A 116 14.72 -11.93 4.12
CA PHE A 116 14.79 -13.38 4.23
C PHE A 116 15.14 -14.05 2.90
N ALA A 117 14.68 -13.50 1.77
CA ALA A 117 15.05 -13.96 0.45
C ALA A 117 16.51 -13.63 0.11
N ALA A 118 16.98 -12.42 0.44
CA ALA A 118 18.34 -11.98 0.15
C ALA A 118 19.40 -12.64 1.04
N ASN A 119 19.05 -12.95 2.30
CA ASN A 119 19.99 -13.40 3.32
C ASN A 119 19.60 -14.76 3.89
N ARG A 120 20.26 -15.82 3.38
CA ARG A 120 19.99 -17.20 3.80
C ARG A 120 20.15 -17.37 5.31
N GLY A 121 19.11 -17.92 5.95
CA GLY A 121 19.08 -18.21 7.39
C GLY A 121 18.55 -17.07 8.26
N ASN A 122 18.33 -15.86 7.72
CA ASN A 122 17.73 -14.77 8.50
C ASN A 122 16.29 -15.09 8.93
N SER A 123 15.51 -15.81 8.12
CA SER A 123 14.15 -16.23 8.52
C SER A 123 14.17 -17.12 9.76
N ASP A 124 15.02 -18.15 9.74
CA ASP A 124 15.16 -19.09 10.85
C ASP A 124 15.74 -18.42 12.11
N GLU A 125 16.77 -17.57 11.95
CA GLU A 125 17.33 -16.81 13.07
C GLU A 125 16.28 -15.85 13.66
N TRP A 126 15.51 -15.16 12.82
CA TRP A 126 14.46 -14.25 13.28
C TRP A 126 13.39 -14.98 14.07
N LEU A 127 12.90 -16.13 13.58
CA LEU A 127 11.89 -16.95 14.26
C LEU A 127 12.35 -17.43 15.65
N HIS A 128 13.61 -17.83 15.77
CA HIS A 128 14.16 -18.40 17.00
C HIS A 128 14.88 -17.38 17.90
N SER A 129 14.93 -16.12 17.49
CA SER A 129 15.59 -15.05 18.23
C SER A 129 14.85 -14.65 19.52
N ASP A 130 15.57 -14.02 20.46
CA ASP A 130 14.96 -13.32 21.57
C ASP A 130 14.56 -11.87 21.15
N GLU A 131 13.82 -11.19 22.02
CA GLU A 131 13.39 -9.81 21.76
C GLU A 131 14.58 -8.86 21.56
N LYS A 132 15.69 -9.10 22.26
CA LYS A 132 16.90 -8.26 22.19
C LYS A 132 17.54 -8.35 20.80
N LEU A 133 17.68 -9.56 20.26
CA LEU A 133 18.22 -9.78 18.92
C LEU A 133 17.28 -9.22 17.86
N ARG A 134 15.96 -9.41 18.00
CA ARG A 134 14.97 -8.78 17.10
C ARG A 134 15.11 -7.26 17.07
N LYS A 135 15.15 -6.62 18.24
CA LYS A 135 15.31 -5.15 18.34
C LYS A 135 16.64 -4.64 17.79
N ARG A 136 17.68 -5.47 17.82
CA ARG A 136 19.01 -5.09 17.32
C ARG A 136 19.16 -5.27 15.81
N LYS A 137 18.65 -6.38 15.25
CA LYS A 137 18.92 -6.80 13.87
C LYS A 137 17.71 -6.65 12.93
N TYR A 138 16.49 -6.78 13.45
CA TYR A 138 15.28 -6.90 12.63
C TYR A 138 14.28 -5.75 12.84
N VAL A 139 14.74 -4.62 13.35
CA VAL A 139 13.96 -3.37 13.31
C VAL A 139 13.97 -2.80 11.90
N PRO A 140 12.91 -2.08 11.47
CA PRO A 140 12.72 -1.66 10.08
C PRO A 140 13.94 -0.97 9.47
N VAL A 141 14.53 0.00 10.17
CA VAL A 141 15.72 0.73 9.71
C VAL A 141 16.91 -0.20 9.39
N ARG A 142 17.14 -1.23 10.22
CA ARG A 142 18.26 -2.18 10.03
C ARG A 142 18.00 -3.16 8.90
N VAL A 143 16.74 -3.53 8.68
CA VAL A 143 16.36 -4.39 7.56
C VAL A 143 16.57 -3.65 6.25
N ARG A 144 16.12 -2.39 6.18
CA ARG A 144 16.29 -1.52 4.99
C ARG A 144 17.75 -1.23 4.68
N GLU A 145 18.56 -0.89 5.69
CA GLU A 145 20.02 -0.72 5.54
C GLU A 145 20.65 -1.94 4.88
N ARG A 146 20.30 -3.16 5.34
CA ARG A 146 20.80 -4.39 4.72
C ARG A 146 20.30 -4.59 3.29
N LEU A 147 19.02 -4.35 3.01
CA LEU A 147 18.47 -4.48 1.67
C LEU A 147 19.17 -3.55 0.68
N GLN A 148 19.46 -2.31 1.11
CA GLN A 148 20.23 -1.35 0.34
C GLN A 148 21.68 -1.84 0.13
N GLU A 149 22.35 -2.32 1.18
CA GLU A 149 23.70 -2.91 1.08
C GLU A 149 23.74 -4.13 0.14
N CYS A 150 22.66 -4.92 0.10
CA CYS A 150 22.50 -6.07 -0.80
C CYS A 150 22.13 -5.68 -2.24
N GLY A 151 21.86 -4.40 -2.53
CA GLY A 151 21.47 -3.96 -3.87
C GLY A 151 20.09 -4.45 -4.31
N VAL A 152 19.17 -4.65 -3.35
CA VAL A 152 17.81 -5.13 -3.64
C VAL A 152 16.94 -3.95 -4.08
N GLU A 153 16.43 -4.00 -5.31
CA GLU A 153 15.43 -3.04 -5.78
C GLU A 153 14.09 -3.20 -5.03
N PRO A 154 13.36 -2.13 -4.71
CA PRO A 154 13.64 -0.71 -5.01
C PRO A 154 14.61 0.01 -4.05
N PHE A 155 15.03 -0.63 -2.96
CA PHE A 155 15.81 -0.02 -1.88
C PHE A 155 17.18 0.53 -2.32
N SER A 156 17.72 0.03 -3.44
CA SER A 156 18.98 0.50 -4.01
C SER A 156 18.86 1.70 -4.94
N ASN A 157 17.74 1.91 -5.66
CA ASN A 157 17.67 2.90 -6.75
C ASN A 157 16.29 3.59 -6.93
N ASP A 158 15.36 3.49 -5.97
CA ASP A 158 14.04 4.12 -6.11
C ASP A 158 13.99 5.51 -5.45
N ASP A 159 13.50 6.49 -6.22
CA ASP A 159 13.26 7.86 -5.76
C ASP A 159 12.08 7.94 -4.76
N PHE A 160 11.13 7.01 -4.81
CA PHE A 160 9.88 7.07 -4.04
C PHE A 160 10.00 6.38 -2.68
N GLU A 161 10.72 5.27 -2.58
CA GLU A 161 10.81 4.44 -1.39
C GLU A 161 11.42 5.16 -0.15
N PRO A 162 12.44 6.02 -0.30
CA PRO A 162 12.95 6.83 0.80
C PRO A 162 11.96 7.93 1.23
N ILE A 163 11.20 8.49 0.28
CA ILE A 163 10.20 9.54 0.54
C ILE A 163 9.02 8.95 1.30
N ASP A 164 8.52 7.81 0.84
CA ASP A 164 7.39 7.09 1.42
C ASP A 164 7.67 6.68 2.87
N TYR A 165 8.82 6.04 3.13
CA TYR A 165 9.21 5.70 4.50
C TYR A 165 9.37 6.93 5.40
N LYS A 166 9.98 8.00 4.87
CA LYS A 166 10.12 9.25 5.62
C LYS A 166 8.75 9.83 5.95
N ALA A 167 7.80 9.84 5.01
CA ALA A 167 6.43 10.29 5.22
C ALA A 167 5.71 9.48 6.30
N HIS A 168 5.79 8.16 6.24
CA HIS A 168 5.23 7.25 7.26
C HIS A 168 5.85 7.49 8.63
N SER A 169 7.18 7.62 8.70
CA SER A 169 7.91 7.86 9.95
C SER A 169 7.57 9.23 10.57
N GLU A 170 7.54 10.29 9.77
CA GLU A 170 7.18 11.64 10.23
C GLU A 170 5.73 11.72 10.74
N SER A 171 4.82 10.91 10.19
CA SER A 171 3.42 10.86 10.62
C SER A 171 3.20 10.33 12.06
N LEU A 172 4.20 9.62 12.61
CA LEU A 172 4.16 9.06 13.97
C LEU A 172 4.51 10.10 15.04
N HIS A 173 5.30 11.09 14.65
CA HIS A 173 5.85 12.06 15.58
C HIS A 173 4.99 13.31 15.61
N VAL A 174 4.68 13.79 16.82
CA VAL A 174 3.97 15.07 17.00
C VAL A 174 4.98 16.20 16.80
N ASN A 175 5.37 16.40 15.54
CA ASN A 175 6.31 17.45 15.14
C ASN A 175 5.57 18.63 14.49
N PRO A 176 6.08 19.86 14.62
CA PRO A 176 5.60 21.00 13.86
C PRO A 176 5.99 20.80 12.38
N GLY A 177 5.01 20.48 11.53
CA GLY A 177 5.22 20.22 10.10
C GLY A 177 3.92 19.91 9.37
N GLN A 178 3.93 20.05 8.04
CA GLN A 178 2.81 19.73 7.18
C GLN A 178 2.72 18.20 7.05
N ARG A 179 1.59 17.61 7.42
CA ARG A 179 1.38 16.15 7.36
C ARG A 179 0.75 15.78 6.03
N LEU A 180 1.28 14.75 5.37
CA LEU A 180 0.68 14.19 4.16
C LEU A 180 -0.67 13.52 4.45
N SER A 181 -0.89 13.02 5.67
CA SER A 181 -2.17 12.45 6.09
C SER A 181 -2.63 12.94 7.46
N THR A 182 -3.95 13.03 7.64
CA THR A 182 -4.56 13.34 8.93
C THR A 182 -4.87 12.04 9.69
N ARG A 183 -4.65 12.03 11.01
CA ARG A 183 -5.11 10.92 11.89
C ARG A 183 -6.64 10.85 11.98
N GLY A 184 -7.31 11.98 11.79
CA GLY A 184 -8.77 12.10 11.72
C GLY A 184 -9.31 11.91 10.29
N PRO A 185 -10.62 12.13 10.09
CA PRO A 185 -11.21 12.05 8.75
C PRO A 185 -10.49 13.02 7.81
N ASP A 186 -10.34 12.61 6.56
CA ASP A 186 -9.77 13.43 5.49
C ASP A 186 -10.47 14.82 5.46
N PRO A 187 -9.79 15.88 5.02
CA PRO A 187 -10.46 17.15 4.74
C PRO A 187 -11.59 16.97 3.70
N LEU A 188 -12.57 17.89 3.70
CA LEU A 188 -13.64 17.87 2.70
C LEU A 188 -13.13 18.29 1.31
N ASP A 189 -12.22 19.25 1.29
CA ASP A 189 -11.51 19.69 0.09
C ASP A 189 -10.22 18.89 -0.05
N GLU A 190 -9.90 18.44 -1.27
CA GLU A 190 -8.65 17.74 -1.52
C GLU A 190 -7.46 18.71 -1.32
N PRO A 191 -6.51 18.40 -0.40
CA PRO A 191 -5.39 19.29 -0.12
C PRO A 191 -4.39 19.33 -1.28
N PHE A 192 -4.38 18.30 -2.12
CA PHE A 192 -3.62 18.19 -3.36
C PHE A 192 -4.33 17.22 -4.32
N PRO A 193 -4.05 17.30 -5.64
CA PRO A 193 -4.68 16.43 -6.62
C PRO A 193 -4.51 14.95 -6.29
N LEU A 194 -5.59 14.17 -6.41
CA LEU A 194 -5.60 12.72 -6.22
C LEU A 194 -5.42 12.27 -4.77
N TYR A 195 -5.63 13.17 -3.79
CA TYR A 195 -5.58 12.83 -2.37
C TYR A 195 -6.48 11.64 -2.00
N GLY A 196 -7.69 11.59 -2.56
CA GLY A 196 -8.64 10.51 -2.30
C GLY A 196 -8.14 9.12 -2.70
N ASP A 197 -7.19 9.05 -3.63
CA ASP A 197 -6.61 7.81 -4.15
C ASP A 197 -5.39 7.33 -3.35
N PHE A 198 -4.88 8.11 -2.39
CA PHE A 198 -3.61 7.84 -1.70
C PHE A 198 -3.55 6.42 -1.12
N GLY A 199 -4.55 5.99 -0.36
CA GLY A 199 -4.59 4.64 0.20
C GLY A 199 -4.58 3.52 -0.85
N PHE A 200 -5.13 3.75 -2.06
CA PHE A 200 -4.99 2.80 -3.16
C PHE A 200 -3.56 2.78 -3.71
N MET A 201 -2.88 3.94 -3.81
CA MET A 201 -1.48 3.99 -4.24
C MET A 201 -0.59 3.14 -3.33
N GLU A 202 -0.70 3.36 -2.02
CA GLU A 202 0.00 2.56 -1.01
C GLU A 202 -0.29 1.05 -1.18
N MET A 203 -1.58 0.68 -1.23
CA MET A 203 -2.00 -0.71 -1.36
C MET A 203 -1.43 -1.39 -2.62
N PHE A 204 -1.36 -0.71 -3.76
CA PHE A 204 -0.85 -1.31 -4.99
C PHE A 204 0.68 -1.35 -5.05
N GLU A 205 1.37 -0.33 -4.57
CA GLU A 205 2.83 -0.30 -4.54
C GLU A 205 3.40 -1.37 -3.62
N HIS A 206 2.91 -1.45 -2.38
CA HIS A 206 3.32 -2.51 -1.46
C HIS A 206 2.78 -3.88 -1.89
N GLY A 207 1.69 -3.90 -2.66
CA GLY A 207 1.11 -5.12 -3.21
C GLY A 207 2.03 -5.77 -4.24
N ASP A 208 2.65 -4.98 -5.11
CA ASP A 208 3.58 -5.51 -6.11
C ASP A 208 4.83 -6.11 -5.44
N ARG A 209 5.36 -5.39 -4.44
CA ARG A 209 6.54 -5.78 -3.66
C ARG A 209 6.29 -7.01 -2.78
N ILE A 210 5.15 -7.09 -2.10
CA ILE A 210 4.83 -8.27 -1.27
C ILE A 210 4.68 -9.51 -2.14
N LEU A 211 4.02 -9.41 -3.31
CA LEU A 211 3.85 -10.53 -4.23
C LEU A 211 5.21 -11.00 -4.78
N LEU A 212 6.13 -10.06 -5.08
CA LEU A 212 7.50 -10.38 -5.43
C LEU A 212 8.23 -11.12 -4.30
N ALA A 213 8.17 -10.60 -3.08
CA ALA A 213 8.84 -11.19 -1.92
C ALA A 213 8.36 -12.61 -1.61
N ILE A 214 7.04 -12.83 -1.69
CA ILE A 214 6.41 -14.14 -1.53
C ILE A 214 6.96 -15.13 -2.55
N GLU A 215 7.00 -14.74 -3.82
CA GLU A 215 7.44 -15.64 -4.87
C GLU A 215 8.95 -15.92 -4.84
N LEU A 216 9.77 -14.93 -4.53
CA LEU A 216 11.21 -15.13 -4.35
C LEU A 216 11.52 -16.16 -3.26
N LEU A 217 10.84 -16.08 -2.11
CA LEU A 217 11.00 -17.04 -1.03
C LEU A 217 10.55 -18.45 -1.44
N ARG A 218 9.44 -18.58 -2.18
CA ARG A 218 9.01 -19.88 -2.73
C ARG A 218 10.04 -20.45 -3.69
N ILE A 219 10.55 -19.64 -4.60
CA ILE A 219 11.58 -20.04 -5.57
C ILE A 219 12.83 -20.56 -4.85
N ILE A 220 13.30 -19.83 -3.82
CA ILE A 220 14.47 -20.21 -3.02
C ILE A 220 14.21 -21.51 -2.26
N ALA A 221 13.04 -21.65 -1.65
CA ALA A 221 12.69 -22.83 -0.86
C ALA A 221 12.52 -24.10 -1.71
N LEU A 222 11.98 -23.96 -2.92
CA LEU A 222 11.74 -25.07 -3.85
C LEU A 222 12.93 -25.38 -4.76
N GLY A 223 13.91 -24.48 -4.85
CA GLY A 223 15.13 -24.68 -5.64
C GLY A 223 14.96 -24.46 -7.15
N VAL A 224 14.14 -23.48 -7.57
CA VAL A 224 13.77 -23.15 -8.97
C VAL A 224 13.45 -24.41 -9.81
N PRO A 225 12.25 -24.98 -9.68
CA PRO A 225 11.87 -26.13 -10.50
C PRO A 225 11.69 -25.75 -11.98
N ASP A 226 12.00 -26.69 -12.88
CA ASP A 226 11.56 -26.62 -14.27
C ASP A 226 10.03 -26.54 -14.31
N GLY A 227 9.48 -25.46 -14.89
CA GLY A 227 8.03 -25.24 -14.93
C GLY A 227 7.45 -24.58 -13.67
N TYR A 228 8.23 -23.77 -12.96
CA TYR A 228 7.71 -22.93 -11.88
C TYR A 228 6.53 -22.06 -12.35
N GLU A 229 5.40 -22.19 -11.68
CA GLU A 229 4.21 -21.36 -11.87
C GLU A 229 3.97 -20.47 -10.64
N PRO A 230 3.62 -19.18 -10.84
CA PRO A 230 3.13 -18.32 -9.77
C PRO A 230 1.93 -18.95 -9.05
N ILE A 231 1.74 -18.61 -7.78
CA ILE A 231 0.63 -19.12 -6.94
C ILE A 231 -0.73 -18.91 -7.60
N GLY A 232 -0.90 -17.78 -8.30
CA GLY A 232 -2.15 -17.44 -8.94
C GLY A 232 -1.99 -16.39 -10.04
N PRO A 233 -3.09 -16.03 -10.72
CA PRO A 233 -3.08 -14.99 -11.73
C PRO A 233 -2.84 -13.60 -11.08
N ARG A 234 -2.20 -12.69 -11.82
CA ARG A 234 -1.87 -11.31 -11.41
C ARG A 234 -2.25 -10.24 -12.44
N ASP A 235 -2.93 -10.62 -13.52
CA ASP A 235 -3.24 -9.74 -14.65
C ASP A 235 -4.06 -8.50 -14.27
N LYS A 236 -5.12 -8.68 -13.47
CA LYS A 236 -5.99 -7.58 -13.01
C LYS A 236 -5.30 -6.71 -11.97
N PHE A 237 -4.52 -7.33 -11.09
CA PHE A 237 -3.67 -6.64 -10.12
C PHE A 237 -2.66 -5.76 -10.84
N ASN A 238 -1.94 -6.30 -11.82
CA ASN A 238 -0.92 -5.58 -12.58
C ASN A 238 -1.52 -4.41 -13.39
N ASP A 239 -2.70 -4.58 -14.00
CA ASP A 239 -3.40 -3.46 -14.67
C ASP A 239 -3.81 -2.36 -13.66
N ALA A 240 -4.33 -2.75 -12.51
CA ALA A 240 -4.72 -1.81 -11.46
C ALA A 240 -3.50 -1.10 -10.84
N HIS A 241 -2.40 -1.83 -10.62
CA HIS A 241 -1.14 -1.28 -10.15
C HIS A 241 -0.59 -0.26 -11.15
N ALA A 242 -0.46 -0.61 -12.43
CA ALA A 242 0.08 0.31 -13.43
C ALA A 242 -0.75 1.60 -13.57
N ARG A 243 -2.08 1.52 -13.49
CA ARG A 243 -2.96 2.71 -13.46
C ARG A 243 -2.74 3.55 -12.20
N THR A 244 -2.64 2.91 -11.06
CA THR A 244 -2.50 3.59 -9.77
C THR A 244 -1.10 4.20 -9.62
N HIS A 245 -0.07 3.52 -10.12
CA HIS A 245 1.30 4.01 -10.19
C HIS A 245 1.39 5.28 -11.04
N GLN A 246 0.70 5.33 -12.20
CA GLN A 246 0.62 6.57 -12.97
C GLN A 246 -0.02 7.71 -12.15
N ASN A 247 -1.06 7.44 -11.36
CA ASN A 247 -1.65 8.44 -10.46
C ASN A 247 -0.68 8.89 -9.38
N GLN A 248 0.13 7.98 -8.83
CA GLN A 248 1.16 8.30 -7.85
C GLN A 248 2.24 9.20 -8.46
N VAL A 249 2.75 8.87 -9.66
CA VAL A 249 3.71 9.71 -10.39
C VAL A 249 3.13 11.11 -10.66
N MET A 250 1.86 11.21 -11.06
CA MET A 250 1.19 12.49 -11.22
C MET A 250 1.13 13.29 -9.92
N MET A 251 0.70 12.64 -8.83
CA MET A 251 0.58 13.25 -7.52
C MET A 251 1.93 13.81 -7.06
N PHE A 252 2.99 13.01 -7.10
CA PHE A 252 4.34 13.46 -6.75
C PHE A 252 4.82 14.60 -7.65
N GLY A 253 4.57 14.52 -8.95
CA GLY A 253 4.90 15.60 -9.88
C GLY A 253 4.22 16.92 -9.53
N PHE A 254 2.98 16.90 -9.04
CA PHE A 254 2.26 18.10 -8.60
C PHE A 254 2.72 18.62 -7.22
N VAL A 255 3.09 17.72 -6.31
CA VAL A 255 3.51 18.08 -4.95
C VAL A 255 4.96 18.59 -4.93
N GLU A 256 5.89 17.85 -5.53
CA GLU A 256 7.33 18.15 -5.49
C GLU A 256 7.79 19.02 -6.68
N GLY A 257 7.09 18.93 -7.82
CA GLY A 257 7.43 19.65 -9.04
C GLY A 257 7.62 21.16 -8.86
N PRO A 258 6.80 21.88 -8.07
CA PRO A 258 7.03 23.30 -7.82
C PRO A 258 8.39 23.60 -7.19
N SER A 259 8.85 22.79 -6.24
CA SER A 259 10.15 22.95 -5.57
C SER A 259 11.30 22.65 -6.54
N VAL A 260 11.23 21.51 -7.24
CA VAL A 260 12.22 21.07 -8.23
C VAL A 260 12.38 22.10 -9.35
N LEU A 261 11.26 22.60 -9.90
CA LEU A 261 11.29 23.60 -10.96
C LEU A 261 11.79 24.95 -10.46
N ARG A 262 11.47 25.35 -9.23
CA ARG A 262 11.97 26.61 -8.67
C ARG A 262 13.48 26.60 -8.53
N GLU A 263 14.05 25.49 -8.05
CA GLU A 263 15.50 25.31 -7.97
C GLU A 263 16.14 25.36 -9.36
N ARG A 264 15.54 24.66 -10.35
CA ARG A 264 16.05 24.61 -11.73
C ARG A 264 15.95 25.94 -12.47
N LEU A 265 14.87 26.70 -12.27
CA LEU A 265 14.57 27.93 -13.03
C LEU A 265 15.07 29.20 -12.33
N GLY A 266 15.35 29.15 -11.03
CA GLY A 266 15.67 30.32 -10.21
C GLY A 266 14.48 31.27 -10.01
N ARG A 267 13.25 30.83 -10.33
CA ARG A 267 11.99 31.58 -10.17
C ARG A 267 10.82 30.63 -9.98
N GLU A 268 9.67 31.16 -9.57
CA GLU A 268 8.43 30.36 -9.57
C GLU A 268 8.10 29.83 -10.97
N PRO A 269 7.74 28.54 -11.09
CA PRO A 269 7.28 27.97 -12.34
C PRO A 269 5.88 28.49 -12.71
N THR A 270 5.64 28.60 -14.00
CA THR A 270 4.29 28.81 -14.54
C THR A 270 3.50 27.50 -14.52
N ALA A 271 2.16 27.59 -14.59
CA ALA A 271 1.31 26.41 -14.68
C ALA A 271 1.65 25.52 -15.90
N ALA A 272 2.03 26.11 -17.03
CA ALA A 272 2.43 25.37 -18.23
C ALA A 272 3.73 24.59 -18.03
N GLU A 273 4.71 25.16 -17.31
CA GLU A 273 5.97 24.48 -16.98
C GLU A 273 5.74 23.32 -15.99
N LEU A 274 4.85 23.51 -15.01
CA LEU A 274 4.47 22.44 -14.09
C LEU A 274 3.76 21.29 -14.81
N LEU A 275 2.80 21.59 -15.70
CA LEU A 275 2.13 20.57 -16.49
C LEU A 275 3.09 19.84 -17.44
N GLY A 276 4.04 20.56 -18.02
CA GLY A 276 5.10 19.97 -18.84
C GLY A 276 5.97 19.00 -18.03
N TYR A 277 6.41 19.42 -16.84
CA TYR A 277 7.17 18.56 -15.93
C TYR A 277 6.40 17.31 -15.52
N VAL A 278 5.14 17.44 -15.08
CA VAL A 278 4.30 16.29 -14.71
C VAL A 278 4.13 15.32 -15.89
N LYS A 279 3.92 15.85 -17.10
CA LYS A 279 3.83 15.02 -18.31
C LYS A 279 5.13 14.26 -18.59
N ASP A 280 6.27 14.90 -18.41
CA ASP A 280 7.58 14.28 -18.61
C ASP A 280 7.82 13.16 -17.57
N GLU A 281 7.48 13.39 -16.30
CA GLU A 281 7.53 12.38 -15.24
C GLU A 281 6.62 11.18 -15.52
N ILE A 282 5.37 11.42 -15.95
CA ILE A 282 4.47 10.34 -16.36
C ILE A 282 5.12 9.51 -17.48
N THR A 283 5.69 10.18 -18.48
CA THR A 283 6.27 9.51 -19.66
C THR A 283 7.49 8.68 -19.29
N SER A 284 8.30 9.13 -18.33
CA SER A 284 9.53 8.45 -17.94
C SER A 284 9.31 7.35 -16.89
N LYS A 285 8.35 7.52 -15.98
CA LYS A 285 8.19 6.65 -14.80
C LYS A 285 6.95 5.76 -14.82
N SER A 286 5.93 6.04 -15.65
CA SER A 286 4.70 5.24 -15.64
C SER A 286 4.87 3.87 -16.31
N ARG A 287 4.14 2.88 -15.79
CA ARG A 287 4.04 1.54 -16.40
C ARG A 287 2.88 1.50 -17.41
N PRO A 288 2.99 0.74 -18.52
CA PRO A 288 1.89 0.56 -19.46
C PRO A 288 0.71 -0.20 -18.84
N PHE A 289 -0.53 0.17 -19.19
CA PHE A 289 -1.76 -0.47 -18.72
C PHE A 289 -2.84 -0.51 -19.81
N GLY A 290 -3.90 -1.32 -19.61
CA GLY A 290 -4.92 -1.61 -20.61
C GLY A 290 -4.68 -2.92 -21.39
N PRO A 291 -5.63 -3.32 -22.26
CA PRO A 291 -5.49 -4.54 -23.05
C PRO A 291 -4.22 -4.47 -23.89
N LYS A 292 -3.34 -5.47 -23.75
CA LYS A 292 -2.18 -5.63 -24.64
C LYS A 292 -2.72 -5.76 -26.06
N ALA A 293 -2.17 -4.97 -26.98
CA ALA A 293 -2.47 -5.17 -28.40
C ALA A 293 -2.08 -6.62 -28.77
N GLU A 294 -2.96 -7.31 -29.50
CA GLU A 294 -2.61 -8.62 -30.06
C GLU A 294 -1.29 -8.48 -30.84
N GLY A 295 -0.23 -9.15 -30.38
CA GLY A 295 1.07 -9.17 -31.05
C GLY A 295 2.23 -8.41 -30.39
N SER A 296 2.08 -7.82 -29.21
CA SER A 296 3.24 -7.34 -28.43
C SER A 296 3.78 -8.46 -27.53
N ASN A 297 4.96 -9.00 -27.91
CA ASN A 297 5.78 -9.95 -27.13
C ASN A 297 6.11 -9.40 -25.73
#